data_AF-A0A7C6HMT9-F1
#
_entry.id   AF-A0A7C6HMT9-F1
#
_cell.length_a   1.000
_cell.length_b   1.000
_cell.length_c   1.000
_cell.angle_alpha   90.00
_cell.angle_beta   90.00
_cell.angle_gamma   90.00
#
_symmetry.space_group_name_H-M   'P 1'
#
loop_
_entity.id
_entity.type
_entity.pdbx_description
1 polymer ?
#
loop_
_entity_poly.entity_id
_entity_poly.type
_entity_poly.pdbx_seq_one_letter_code
_entity_poly.pdbx_strand_id
1 'polypeptide(L)'
;MQRTKGSTSIAIGSILTILGSIFGILLGIFLLRAERFGAVLTNVAAEIRDMYPVASFLFSMGEAFGFIIMTISVFILLTGIMTFKRRRVLRYWKFTLVFGLILFIIGFLLMIYDFAPALIIPLIGPLLIIVGALLNKQQQKEMSEQTVN
;
A
#
# COMPACT_ATOMS: atom_id res chain seq x y z
N MET A 1 10.92 15.14 -25.09
CA MET A 1 9.75 14.90 -24.22
C MET A 1 9.86 15.80 -22.99
N GLN A 2 8.96 16.77 -22.82
CA GLN A 2 8.91 17.56 -21.59
C GLN A 2 8.66 16.64 -20.39
N ARG A 3 9.42 16.81 -19.30
CA ARG A 3 9.18 16.12 -18.04
C ARG A 3 7.90 16.68 -17.42
N THR A 4 7.00 15.81 -16.96
CA THR A 4 5.82 16.23 -16.21
C THR A 4 6.23 16.74 -14.82
N LYS A 5 5.68 17.89 -14.39
CA LYS A 5 6.00 18.56 -13.12
C LYS A 5 5.85 17.63 -11.92
N GLY A 6 4.77 16.83 -11.90
CA GLY A 6 4.50 15.86 -10.83
C GLY A 6 5.22 14.51 -10.96
N SER A 7 6.04 14.29 -11.99
CA SER A 7 6.67 12.98 -12.22
C SER A 7 7.53 12.53 -11.06
N THR A 8 8.24 13.44 -10.40
CA THR A 8 9.22 13.09 -9.36
C THR A 8 8.52 12.72 -8.06
N SER A 9 7.51 13.48 -7.64
CA SER A 9 6.72 13.18 -6.44
C SER A 9 5.92 11.88 -6.60
N ILE A 10 5.30 11.65 -7.76
CA ILE A 10 4.64 10.37 -8.06
C ILE A 10 5.65 9.22 -8.02
N ALA A 11 6.87 9.42 -8.54
CA ALA A 11 7.89 8.37 -8.51
C ALA A 11 8.25 7.97 -7.08
N ILE A 12 8.59 8.94 -6.23
CA ILE A 12 8.97 8.70 -4.83
C ILE A 12 7.80 8.06 -4.07
N GLY A 13 6.60 8.63 -4.19
CA GLY A 13 5.41 8.11 -3.53
C GLY A 13 5.09 6.68 -3.96
N SER A 14 5.17 6.38 -5.26
CA SER A 14 4.94 5.01 -5.76
C SER A 14 6.01 4.02 -5.29
N ILE A 15 7.28 4.43 -5.20
CA ILE A 15 8.35 3.58 -4.68
C ILE A 15 8.10 3.24 -3.21
N LEU A 16 7.72 4.22 -2.38
CA LEU A 16 7.37 3.98 -0.98
C LEU A 16 6.18 3.03 -0.85
N THR A 17 5.14 3.21 -1.68
CA THR A 17 3.98 2.30 -1.72
C THR A 17 4.38 0.89 -2.15
N ILE A 18 5.25 0.75 -3.15
CA ILE A 18 5.77 -0.56 -3.60
C ILE A 18 6.54 -1.24 -2.46
N LEU A 19 7.47 -0.54 -1.82
CA LEU A 19 8.22 -1.09 -0.69
C LEU A 19 7.28 -1.52 0.45
N GLY A 20 6.32 -0.67 0.82
CA GLY A 20 5.30 -0.99 1.82
C GLY A 20 4.47 -2.23 1.46
N SER A 21 4.09 -2.38 0.19
CA SER A 21 3.35 -3.55 -0.28
C SER A 21 4.20 -4.83 -0.27
N ILE A 22 5.51 -4.74 -0.51
CA ILE A 22 6.42 -5.89 -0.36
C ILE A 22 6.46 -6.33 1.10
N PHE A 23 6.58 -5.39 2.05
CA PHE A 23 6.50 -5.70 3.47
C PHE A 23 5.15 -6.30 3.86
N GLY A 24 4.04 -5.78 3.33
CA GLY A 24 2.70 -6.35 3.56
C GLY A 24 2.56 -7.78 3.03
N ILE A 25 3.12 -8.08 1.85
CA ILE A 25 3.17 -9.45 1.32
C ILE A 25 4.01 -10.36 2.23
N LEU A 26 5.21 -9.92 2.64
CA LEU A 26 6.07 -10.69 3.53
C LEU A 26 5.39 -10.98 4.88
N LEU A 27 4.71 -9.98 5.44
CA LEU A 27 3.92 -10.12 6.67
C LEU A 27 2.77 -11.11 6.48
N GLY A 28 2.05 -11.03 5.37
CA GLY A 28 0.98 -11.98 5.04
C GLY A 28 1.50 -13.41 4.89
N ILE A 29 2.65 -13.61 4.21
CA ILE A 29 3.31 -14.91 4.09
C ILE A 29 3.72 -15.43 5.49
N PHE A 30 4.28 -14.55 6.32
CA PHE A 30 4.66 -14.90 7.68
C PHE A 30 3.46 -15.37 8.50
N LEU A 31 2.34 -14.64 8.47
CA LEU A 31 1.11 -15.02 9.18
C LEU A 31 0.53 -16.35 8.68
N LEU A 32 0.54 -16.61 7.37
CA LEU A 32 0.12 -17.89 6.80
C LEU A 32 1.03 -19.08 7.14
N ARG A 33 2.29 -18.81 7.51
CA ARG A 33 3.29 -19.84 7.83
C ARG A 33 3.71 -19.81 9.29
N ALA A 34 3.09 -18.96 10.10
CA ALA A 34 3.41 -18.78 11.51
C ALA A 34 3.29 -20.09 12.28
N GLU A 35 2.33 -20.95 11.92
CA GLU A 35 2.19 -22.28 12.49
C GLU A 35 3.43 -23.18 12.27
N ARG A 36 3.98 -23.19 11.05
CA ARG A 36 5.14 -24.03 10.72
C ARG A 36 6.43 -23.49 11.34
N PHE A 37 6.55 -22.17 11.48
CA PHE A 37 7.66 -21.57 12.21
C PHE A 37 7.56 -21.81 13.72
N GLY A 38 6.36 -21.71 14.30
CA GLY A 38 6.12 -21.98 15.73
C GLY A 38 6.38 -23.43 16.12
N ALA A 39 5.99 -24.39 15.27
CA ALA A 39 6.27 -25.81 15.46
C ALA A 39 7.77 -26.15 15.36
N VAL A 40 8.54 -25.42 14.54
CA VAL A 40 10.00 -25.60 14.42
C VAL A 40 10.75 -24.93 15.58
N LEU A 41 10.22 -23.84 16.14
CA LEU A 41 10.84 -23.12 17.26
C LEU A 41 10.52 -23.72 18.63
N THR A 42 9.37 -24.38 18.78
CA THR A 42 8.94 -24.98 20.05
C THR A 42 8.03 -26.17 19.80
N ASN A 43 8.42 -27.37 20.23
CA ASN A 43 7.55 -28.56 20.25
C ASN A 43 6.24 -28.32 21.04
N VAL A 44 6.25 -27.32 21.93
CA VAL A 44 5.14 -26.87 22.76
C VAL A 44 3.98 -26.26 21.95
N ALA A 45 4.25 -25.61 20.82
CA ALA A 45 3.20 -24.98 20.01
C ALA A 45 2.28 -26.02 19.33
N ALA A 46 2.82 -27.21 19.02
CA ALA A 46 2.04 -28.32 18.48
C ALA A 46 1.15 -28.96 19.56
N GLU A 47 1.67 -29.18 20.77
CA GLU A 47 0.90 -29.76 21.89
C GLU A 47 -0.21 -28.83 22.41
N ILE A 48 0.02 -27.51 22.47
CA ILE A 48 -1.00 -26.54 22.92
C ILE A 48 -2.21 -26.51 21.98
N ARG A 49 -2.02 -26.74 20.67
CA ARG A 49 -3.10 -26.74 19.67
C ARG A 49 -4.04 -27.92 19.83
N ASP A 50 -3.49 -29.10 20.06
CA ASP A 50 -4.28 -30.33 20.24
C ASP A 50 -4.97 -30.37 21.61
N MET A 51 -4.40 -29.70 22.62
CA MET A 51 -5.00 -29.59 23.96
C MET A 51 -6.05 -28.47 24.10
N TYR A 52 -5.96 -27.37 23.34
CA TYR A 52 -6.83 -26.20 23.51
C TYR A 52 -7.53 -25.76 22.20
N PRO A 53 -8.86 -25.94 22.09
CA PRO A 53 -9.65 -25.54 20.91
C PRO A 53 -9.53 -24.04 20.57
N VAL A 54 -9.34 -23.20 21.60
CA VAL A 54 -9.16 -21.75 21.46
C VAL A 54 -7.87 -21.39 20.73
N ALA A 55 -6.79 -22.14 20.94
CA ALA A 55 -5.54 -21.92 20.26
C ALA A 55 -5.67 -22.22 18.75
N SER A 56 -6.29 -23.35 18.39
CA SER A 56 -6.55 -23.69 16.98
C SER A 56 -7.44 -22.66 16.27
N PHE A 57 -8.43 -22.08 16.96
CA PHE A 57 -9.27 -21.02 16.41
C PHE A 57 -8.46 -19.74 16.14
N LEU A 58 -7.61 -19.31 17.07
CA LEU A 58 -6.77 -18.11 16.92
C LEU A 58 -5.77 -18.25 15.76
N PHE A 59 -5.16 -19.44 15.59
CA PHE A 59 -4.26 -19.68 14.45
C PHE A 59 -4.99 -19.64 13.10
N SER A 60 -6.17 -20.26 13.00
CA SER A 60 -7.00 -20.20 11.78
C SER A 60 -7.43 -18.77 11.44
N MET A 61 -7.78 -17.95 12.44
CA MET A 61 -8.02 -16.52 12.22
C MET A 61 -6.77 -15.81 11.71
N GLY A 62 -5.60 -16.09 12.28
CA GLY A 62 -4.31 -15.54 11.84
C GLY A 62 -4.01 -15.85 10.38
N GLU A 63 -4.30 -17.07 9.91
CA GLU A 63 -4.15 -17.45 8.50
C GLU A 63 -5.10 -16.67 7.60
N ALA A 64 -6.38 -16.56 7.98
CA ALA A 64 -7.37 -15.79 7.22
C ALA A 64 -6.96 -14.31 7.09
N PHE A 65 -6.51 -13.69 8.19
CA PHE A 65 -5.99 -12.33 8.16
C PHE A 65 -4.72 -12.22 7.30
N GLY A 66 -3.80 -13.18 7.39
CA GLY A 66 -2.60 -13.25 6.56
C GLY A 66 -2.92 -13.29 5.07
N PHE A 67 -3.91 -14.07 4.66
CA PHE A 67 -4.37 -14.15 3.28
C PHE A 67 -4.99 -12.84 2.79
N ILE A 68 -5.83 -12.20 3.60
CA ILE A 68 -6.47 -10.91 3.27
C ILE A 68 -5.40 -9.82 3.10
N ILE A 69 -4.48 -9.70 4.06
CA ILE A 69 -3.39 -8.72 4.03
C ILE A 69 -2.52 -8.91 2.79
N MET A 70 -2.16 -10.17 2.48
CA MET A 70 -1.38 -10.49 1.30
C MET A 70 -2.11 -10.08 0.02
N THR A 71 -3.39 -10.45 -0.11
CA THR A 71 -4.20 -10.15 -1.29
C THR A 71 -4.28 -8.65 -1.53
N ILE A 72 -4.61 -7.88 -0.48
CA ILE A 72 -4.66 -6.41 -0.54
C ILE A 72 -3.28 -5.84 -0.93
N SER A 73 -2.21 -6.36 -0.34
CA SER A 73 -0.85 -5.91 -0.62
C SER A 73 -0.44 -6.16 -2.07
N VAL A 74 -0.83 -7.30 -2.67
CA VAL A 74 -0.60 -7.59 -4.10
C VAL A 74 -1.35 -6.59 -4.97
N PHE A 75 -2.61 -6.26 -4.64
CA PHE A 75 -3.35 -5.23 -5.39
C PHE A 75 -2.66 -3.87 -5.30
N ILE A 76 -2.23 -3.45 -4.11
CA ILE A 76 -1.50 -2.18 -3.88
C ILE A 76 -0.18 -2.17 -4.66
N LEU A 77 0.54 -3.29 -4.71
CA LEU A 77 1.77 -3.43 -5.48
C LEU A 77 1.52 -3.21 -6.97
N LEU A 78 0.51 -3.89 -7.53
CA LEU A 78 0.17 -3.79 -8.96
C LEU A 78 -0.25 -2.36 -9.33
N THR A 79 -1.12 -1.73 -8.55
CA THR A 79 -1.55 -0.35 -8.78
C THR A 79 -0.43 0.65 -8.55
N GLY A 80 0.47 0.40 -7.58
CA GLY A 80 1.69 1.17 -7.36
C GLY A 80 2.62 1.14 -8.56
N ILE A 81 2.86 -0.04 -9.15
CA ILE A 81 3.64 -0.20 -10.38
C ILE A 81 2.98 0.51 -11.57
N MET A 82 1.66 0.38 -11.73
CA MET A 82 0.92 1.09 -12.80
C MET A 82 1.05 2.60 -12.65
N THR A 83 0.94 3.11 -11.42
CA THR A 83 1.09 4.53 -11.10
C THR A 83 2.50 5.01 -11.41
N PHE A 84 3.52 4.24 -11.03
CA PHE A 84 4.90 4.53 -11.35
C PHE A 84 5.14 4.58 -12.86
N LYS A 85 4.63 3.60 -13.63
CA LYS A 85 4.78 3.57 -15.09
C LYS A 85 4.08 4.76 -15.77
N ARG A 86 2.90 5.15 -15.29
CA ARG A 86 2.07 6.21 -15.90
C ARG A 86 2.45 7.63 -15.47
N ARG A 87 3.43 7.81 -14.57
CA ARG A 87 3.83 9.11 -14.00
C ARG A 87 4.18 10.22 -15.01
N ARG A 88 4.64 9.84 -16.20
CA ARG A 88 5.06 10.76 -17.28
C ARG A 88 3.91 11.17 -18.22
N VAL A 89 2.74 10.57 -18.08
CA VAL A 89 1.61 10.78 -18.99
C VAL A 89 0.54 11.62 -18.29
N LEU A 90 0.38 12.86 -18.73
CA LEU A 90 -0.58 13.81 -18.14
C LEU A 90 -2.00 13.26 -18.12
N ARG A 91 -2.47 12.59 -19.19
CA ARG A 91 -3.83 12.06 -19.32
C ARG A 91 -4.28 11.17 -18.15
N TYR A 92 -3.35 10.48 -17.48
CA TYR A 92 -3.66 9.55 -16.40
C TYR A 92 -3.62 10.18 -15.00
N TRP A 93 -3.55 11.51 -14.88
CA TRP A 93 -3.53 12.19 -13.58
C TRP A 93 -4.72 11.82 -12.68
N LYS A 94 -5.92 11.61 -13.27
CA LYS A 94 -7.13 11.21 -12.51
C LYS A 94 -6.94 9.86 -11.81
N PHE A 95 -6.41 8.87 -12.53
CA PHE A 95 -6.14 7.54 -11.98
C PHE A 95 -5.14 7.63 -10.82
N THR A 96 -4.03 8.36 -11.03
CA THR A 96 -3.01 8.55 -9.99
C THR A 96 -3.58 9.25 -8.76
N LEU A 97 -4.43 10.26 -8.95
CA LEU A 97 -5.07 11.00 -7.86
C LEU A 97 -6.04 10.13 -7.05
N VAL A 98 -6.92 9.38 -7.73
CA VAL A 98 -7.87 8.48 -7.06
C VAL A 98 -7.14 7.40 -6.28
N PHE A 99 -6.10 6.80 -6.86
CA PHE A 99 -5.29 5.80 -6.17
C PHE A 99 -4.61 6.37 -4.92
N GLY A 100 -3.98 7.55 -5.03
CA GLY A 100 -3.38 8.23 -3.90
C GLY A 100 -4.40 8.56 -2.80
N LEU A 101 -5.60 9.01 -3.16
CA LEU A 101 -6.68 9.28 -2.20
C LEU A 101 -7.16 8.02 -1.48
N ILE A 102 -7.37 6.91 -2.20
CA ILE A 102 -7.79 5.64 -1.58
C ILE A 102 -6.78 5.20 -0.55
N LEU A 103 -5.48 5.21 -0.90
CA LEU A 103 -4.43 4.85 0.04
C LEU A 103 -4.34 5.80 1.23
N PHE A 104 -4.51 7.11 0.99
CA PHE A 104 -4.50 8.11 2.04
C PHE A 104 -5.65 7.90 3.02
N ILE A 105 -6.87 7.68 2.53
CA ILE A 105 -8.05 7.42 3.36
C ILE A 105 -7.85 6.16 4.20
N ILE A 106 -7.40 5.06 3.58
CA ILE A 106 -7.15 3.80 4.31
C ILE A 106 -6.09 4.00 5.40
N GLY A 107 -4.94 4.61 5.05
CA GLY A 107 -3.89 4.88 6.03
C GLY A 107 -4.34 5.81 7.15
N PHE A 108 -5.17 6.80 6.83
CA PHE A 108 -5.66 7.78 7.79
C PHE A 108 -6.67 7.16 8.76
N LEU A 109 -7.57 6.29 8.27
CA LEU A 109 -8.49 5.53 9.12
C LEU A 109 -7.73 4.61 10.07
N LEU A 110 -6.67 3.94 9.60
CA LEU A 110 -5.82 3.10 10.45
C LEU A 110 -5.09 3.92 11.53
N MET A 111 -4.59 5.11 11.17
CA MET A 111 -3.94 6.01 12.12
C MET A 111 -4.90 6.47 13.23
N ILE A 112 -6.16 6.80 12.88
CA ILE A 112 -7.18 7.20 13.86
C ILE A 112 -7.56 6.02 14.75
N TYR A 113 -7.72 4.82 14.18
CA TYR A 113 -8.13 3.64 14.91
C TYR A 113 -7.14 3.26 16.03
N ASP A 114 -5.83 3.31 15.74
CA ASP A 114 -4.78 2.86 16.67
C ASP A 114 -4.18 4.01 17.51
N PHE A 115 -4.64 5.26 17.31
CA PHE A 115 -4.13 6.48 17.99
C PHE A 115 -2.59 6.59 18.05
N ALA A 116 -1.88 6.00 17.09
CA ALA A 116 -0.42 5.92 17.07
C ALA A 116 0.16 6.97 16.11
N PRO A 117 0.81 8.03 16.61
CA PRO A 117 1.40 9.08 15.75
C PRO A 117 2.49 8.54 14.81
N ALA A 118 3.11 7.40 15.15
CA ALA A 118 4.08 6.73 14.30
C ALA A 118 3.49 6.27 12.94
N LEU A 119 2.16 6.11 12.86
CA LEU A 119 1.45 5.75 11.63
C LEU A 119 1.31 6.92 10.62
N ILE A 120 1.86 8.11 10.93
CA ILE A 120 1.96 9.22 9.98
C ILE A 120 2.92 8.88 8.83
N ILE A 121 3.99 8.12 9.09
CA ILE A 121 5.01 7.79 8.09
C ILE A 121 4.41 7.08 6.85
N PRO A 122 3.55 6.05 7.01
CA PRO A 122 2.83 5.43 5.89
C PRO A 122 2.02 6.39 5.00
N LEU A 123 1.57 7.54 5.52
CA LEU A 123 0.77 8.52 4.78
C LEU A 123 1.60 9.36 3.79
N ILE A 124 2.92 9.42 3.98
CA ILE A 124 3.81 10.25 3.14
C ILE A 124 3.77 9.79 1.68
N GLY A 125 3.81 8.48 1.43
CA GLY A 125 3.75 7.91 0.08
C GLY A 125 2.48 8.34 -0.68
N PRO A 126 1.29 8.04 -0.16
CA PRO A 126 0.01 8.49 -0.73
C PRO A 126 -0.07 10.00 -0.93
N LEU A 127 0.42 10.80 0.02
CA LEU A 127 0.38 12.26 -0.05
C LEU A 127 1.26 12.79 -1.20
N LEU A 128 2.45 12.23 -1.38
CA LEU A 128 3.32 12.55 -2.52
C LEU A 128 2.69 12.19 -3.87
N ILE A 129 1.96 11.05 -3.94
CA ILE A 129 1.21 10.65 -5.13
C ILE A 129 0.11 11.68 -5.44
N ILE A 130 -0.65 12.11 -4.43
CA ILE A 130 -1.71 13.12 -4.58
C ILE A 130 -1.13 14.45 -5.06
N VAL A 131 -0.09 14.96 -4.40
CA VAL A 131 0.56 16.24 -4.76
C VAL A 131 1.07 16.18 -6.20
N GLY A 132 1.75 15.10 -6.59
CA GLY A 132 2.21 14.94 -7.97
C GLY A 132 1.09 14.83 -8.99
N ALA A 133 -0.04 14.19 -8.65
CA ALA A 133 -1.20 14.15 -9.53
C ALA A 133 -1.84 15.54 -9.71
N LEU A 134 -1.90 16.35 -8.66
CA LEU A 134 -2.39 17.74 -8.71
C LEU A 134 -1.49 18.62 -9.57
N LEU A 135 -0.17 18.50 -9.45
CA LEU A 135 0.79 19.20 -10.32
C LEU A 135 0.61 18.82 -11.80
N ASN A 136 0.37 17.53 -12.08
CA ASN A 136 0.08 17.08 -13.45
C ASN A 136 -1.26 17.63 -13.97
N LYS A 137 -2.28 17.76 -13.11
CA LYS A 137 -3.55 18.40 -13.49
C LYS A 137 -3.35 19.88 -13.85
N GLN A 138 -2.57 20.62 -13.07
CA GLN A 138 -2.25 22.02 -13.34
C GLN A 138 -1.50 22.18 -14.66
N GLN A 139 -0.46 21.37 -14.89
CA GLN A 139 0.30 21.40 -16.14
C GLN A 139 -0.57 21.09 -17.36
N GLN A 140 -1.51 20.14 -17.26
CA GLN A 140 -2.41 19.85 -18.37
C GLN A 140 -3.32 21.04 -18.71
N LYS A 141 -3.79 21.78 -17.71
CA LYS A 141 -4.63 22.97 -17.89
C LYS A 141 -3.84 24.11 -18.54
N GLU A 142 -2.62 24.38 -18.06
CA GLU A 142 -1.73 25.39 -18.64
C GLU A 142 -1.43 25.12 -20.13
N MET A 143 -1.16 23.86 -20.48
CA MET A 143 -0.92 23.48 -21.88
C MET A 143 -2.13 23.68 -22.77
N SER A 144 -3.35 23.39 -22.28
CA SER A 144 -4.56 23.62 -23.08
C SER A 144 -4.83 25.11 -23.33
N GLU A 145 -4.52 25.98 -22.37
CA GLU A 145 -4.70 27.43 -22.50
C GLU A 145 -3.70 28.05 -23.48
N GLN A 146 -2.46 27.54 -23.51
CA GLN A 146 -1.43 27.99 -24.47
C GLN A 146 -1.68 27.55 -25.92
N THR A 147 -2.45 26.48 -26.15
CA THR A 147 -2.83 26.07 -27.51
C THR A 147 -4.03 26.82 -28.08
N VAL A 148 -4.76 27.58 -27.26
CA VAL A 148 -5.98 28.30 -27.67
C VAL A 148 -5.69 29.78 -27.97
N ASN A 149 -4.59 30.33 -27.44
CA ASN A 149 -4.10 31.68 -27.72
C ASN A 149 -3.02 31.66 -28.82
#